data_AF-A0A2N7NF12-F1
#
_entry.id   AF-A0A2N7NF12-F1
#
_cell.length_a   1.000
_cell.length_b   1.000
_cell.length_c   1.000
_cell.angle_alpha   90.00
_cell.angle_beta   90.00
_cell.angle_gamma   90.00
#
_symmetry.space_group_name_H-M   'P 1'
#
loop_
_entity.id
_entity.type
_entity.pdbx_description
1 polymer ?
#
loop_
_entity_poly.entity_id
_entity_poly.type
_entity_poly.pdbx_seq_one_letter_code
_entity_poly.pdbx_strand_id
1 'polypeptide(L)'
;MADKEKLSALMDGETIDKALIVDLESDQESMDTWQSYHLIGDVMRGDAPETPEWNIANSVAAALDDEPAHGSMSNLHQLNVEPTVAPIEEQPKPQQAKRQLPAWLQQFGQVAVAACVSLAVVLGVQQYGGSDPAAPEQLPVLQTIPFAGSAEPVSLTRDSVERPASEANMQEQRKRVHALLEDYELQLRLNSDASPMEDAHLESDIE
;
A
#
# COMPACT_ATOMS: atom_id res chain seq x y z
N MET A 1 0.61 16.60 -41.06
CA MET A 1 2.04 16.26 -41.17
C MET A 1 2.64 16.33 -39.79
N ALA A 2 2.46 15.25 -39.03
CA ALA A 2 3.10 15.10 -37.74
C ALA A 2 4.63 14.96 -37.93
N ASP A 3 5.41 15.44 -36.96
CA ASP A 3 6.87 15.34 -37.02
C ASP A 3 7.30 13.87 -36.88
N LYS A 4 8.04 13.35 -37.86
CA LYS A 4 8.53 11.95 -37.88
C LYS A 4 9.40 11.59 -36.68
N GLU A 5 10.09 12.58 -36.10
CA GLU A 5 10.86 12.44 -34.86
C GLU A 5 9.95 12.16 -33.66
N LYS A 6 8.84 12.90 -33.54
CA LYS A 6 7.86 12.67 -32.47
C LYS A 6 7.18 11.32 -32.60
N LEU A 7 6.95 10.84 -33.83
CA LEU A 7 6.45 9.48 -34.08
C LEU A 7 7.44 8.41 -33.63
N SER A 8 8.74 8.59 -33.87
CA SER A 8 9.76 7.68 -33.37
C SER A 8 9.82 7.69 -31.85
N ALA A 9 9.82 8.88 -31.23
CA ALA A 9 9.83 9.01 -29.77
C ALA A 9 8.57 8.43 -29.11
N LEU A 10 7.41 8.50 -29.79
CA LEU A 10 6.18 7.83 -29.35
C LEU A 10 6.32 6.30 -29.45
N MET A 11 6.91 5.78 -30.52
CA MET A 11 7.13 4.34 -30.74
C MET A 11 8.08 3.74 -29.69
N ASP A 12 9.13 4.46 -29.34
CA ASP A 12 10.10 4.08 -28.31
C ASP A 12 9.58 4.33 -26.87
N GLY A 13 8.42 4.99 -26.72
CA GLY A 13 7.80 5.30 -25.44
C GLY A 13 8.49 6.45 -24.67
N GLU A 14 9.36 7.21 -25.31
CA GLU A 14 10.07 8.36 -24.71
C GLU A 14 9.13 9.56 -24.49
N THR A 15 8.16 9.78 -25.40
CA THR A 15 7.20 10.88 -25.31
C THR A 15 5.78 10.42 -25.62
N ILE A 16 4.87 10.50 -24.63
CA ILE A 16 3.45 10.18 -24.80
C ILE A 16 2.64 11.48 -24.66
N ASP A 17 2.34 12.10 -25.79
CA ASP A 17 1.42 13.25 -25.87
C ASP A 17 0.10 12.82 -26.50
N LYS A 18 -1.01 13.04 -25.77
CA LYS A 18 -2.36 12.73 -26.28
C LYS A 18 -2.72 13.55 -27.50
N ALA A 19 -2.20 14.78 -27.63
CA ALA A 19 -2.46 15.62 -28.79
C ALA A 19 -1.81 15.04 -30.06
N LEU A 20 -0.62 14.44 -29.93
CA LEU A 20 0.08 13.78 -31.04
C LEU A 20 -0.70 12.56 -31.56
N ILE A 21 -1.33 11.80 -30.66
CA ILE A 21 -2.13 10.62 -31.03
C ILE A 21 -3.35 11.03 -31.86
N VAL A 22 -4.02 12.12 -31.48
CA VAL A 22 -5.17 12.65 -32.24
C VAL A 22 -4.73 13.20 -33.60
N ASP A 23 -3.59 13.88 -33.67
CA ASP A 23 -3.04 14.38 -34.94
C ASP A 23 -2.66 13.22 -35.88
N LEU A 24 -2.05 12.16 -35.33
CA LEU A 24 -1.73 10.91 -36.05
C LEU A 24 -2.98 10.27 -36.66
N GLU A 25 -4.06 10.13 -35.88
CA GLU A 25 -5.31 9.52 -36.33
C GLU A 25 -5.91 10.26 -37.55
N SER A 26 -5.74 11.58 -37.59
CA SER A 26 -6.27 12.40 -38.69
C SER A 26 -5.43 12.37 -39.96
N ASP A 27 -4.17 11.90 -39.90
CA ASP A 27 -3.18 12.02 -40.97
C ASP A 27 -2.72 10.66 -41.51
N GLN A 28 -3.19 10.32 -42.72
CA GLN A 28 -2.87 9.05 -43.38
C GLN A 28 -1.37 8.84 -43.61
N GLU A 29 -0.61 9.88 -43.97
CA GLU A 29 0.84 9.75 -44.20
C GLU A 29 1.57 9.39 -42.89
N SER A 30 1.08 9.92 -41.78
CA SER A 30 1.64 9.65 -40.45
C SER A 30 1.32 8.23 -40.00
N MET A 31 0.11 7.72 -40.27
CA MET A 31 -0.25 6.31 -40.06
C MET A 31 0.60 5.34 -40.89
N ASP A 32 0.84 5.65 -42.17
CA ASP A 32 1.68 4.82 -43.04
C ASP A 32 3.14 4.81 -42.56
N THR A 33 3.63 5.95 -42.06
CA THR A 33 4.96 6.05 -41.45
C THR A 33 5.06 5.21 -40.18
N TRP A 34 4.03 5.25 -39.32
CA TRP A 34 3.93 4.44 -38.10
C TRP A 34 3.97 2.93 -38.42
N GLN A 35 3.19 2.49 -39.40
CA GLN A 35 3.22 1.11 -39.87
C GLN A 35 4.61 0.70 -40.39
N SER A 36 5.25 1.58 -41.17
CA SER A 36 6.58 1.32 -41.73
C SER A 36 7.65 1.15 -40.65
N TYR A 37 7.61 1.96 -39.59
CA TYR A 37 8.57 1.88 -38.49
C TYR A 37 8.43 0.56 -37.70
N HIS A 38 7.20 0.14 -37.40
CA HIS A 38 6.97 -1.16 -36.78
C HIS A 38 7.43 -2.31 -37.68
N LEU A 39 7.12 -2.26 -38.98
CA LEU A 39 7.56 -3.29 -39.92
C LEU A 39 9.10 -3.41 -39.98
N ILE A 40 9.81 -2.27 -40.02
CA ILE A 40 11.29 -2.26 -39.99
C ILE A 40 11.79 -2.90 -38.69
N GLY A 41 11.20 -2.54 -37.54
CA GLY A 41 11.55 -3.12 -36.25
C GLY A 41 11.32 -4.63 -36.17
N ASP A 42 10.21 -5.11 -36.72
CA ASP A 42 9.88 -6.54 -36.77
C ASP A 42 10.85 -7.31 -37.67
N VAL A 43 11.20 -6.75 -38.84
CA VAL A 43 12.23 -7.32 -39.71
C VAL A 43 13.59 -7.37 -39.01
N MET A 44 13.98 -6.33 -38.27
CA MET A 44 15.23 -6.30 -37.52
C MET A 44 15.27 -7.32 -36.38
N ARG A 45 14.12 -7.63 -35.77
CA ARG A 45 13.99 -8.66 -34.72
C ARG A 45 13.90 -10.09 -35.27
N GLY A 46 13.70 -10.24 -36.58
CA GLY A 46 13.48 -11.53 -37.23
C GLY A 46 12.01 -11.99 -37.19
N ASP A 47 11.09 -11.14 -36.77
CA ASP A 47 9.65 -11.37 -36.70
C ASP A 47 8.93 -10.83 -37.96
N ALA A 48 9.60 -10.93 -39.11
CA ALA A 48 9.06 -10.41 -40.36
C ALA A 48 7.77 -11.15 -40.76
N PRO A 49 6.74 -10.44 -41.26
CA PRO A 49 5.53 -11.08 -41.74
C PRO A 49 5.83 -11.99 -42.93
N GLU A 50 5.24 -13.20 -42.92
CA GLU A 50 5.36 -14.21 -43.98
C GLU A 50 4.82 -13.72 -45.34
N THR A 51 3.84 -12.80 -45.32
CA THR A 51 3.19 -12.25 -46.51
C THR A 51 3.28 -10.72 -46.54
N PRO A 52 3.61 -10.11 -47.70
CA PRO A 52 3.74 -8.66 -47.83
C PRO A 52 2.39 -7.92 -47.77
N GLU A 53 1.28 -8.60 -48.08
CA GLU A 53 -0.08 -8.05 -47.93
C GLU A 53 -0.56 -8.19 -46.48
N TRP A 54 0.15 -7.52 -45.57
CA TRP A 54 -0.21 -7.52 -44.16
C TRP A 54 -1.24 -6.43 -43.88
N ASN A 55 -2.52 -6.83 -43.80
CA ASN A 55 -3.63 -5.92 -43.53
C ASN A 55 -4.47 -6.35 -42.30
N ILE A 56 -3.79 -6.72 -41.21
CA ILE A 56 -4.49 -7.10 -39.97
C ILE A 56 -5.11 -5.87 -39.31
N ALA A 57 -4.41 -4.73 -39.29
CA ALA A 57 -4.90 -3.52 -38.63
C ALA A 57 -6.25 -3.05 -39.22
N ASN A 58 -6.40 -2.96 -40.54
CA ASN A 58 -7.67 -2.51 -41.12
C ASN A 58 -8.77 -3.58 -41.04
N SER A 59 -8.44 -4.88 -41.08
CA SER A 59 -9.45 -5.93 -40.90
C SER A 59 -9.99 -5.96 -39.47
N VAL A 60 -9.12 -5.75 -38.47
CA VAL A 60 -9.54 -5.59 -37.08
C VAL A 60 -10.34 -4.30 -36.88
N ALA A 61 -9.90 -3.17 -37.46
CA ALA A 61 -10.66 -1.92 -37.39
C ALA A 61 -12.07 -2.06 -37.99
N ALA A 62 -12.19 -2.69 -39.17
CA ALA A 62 -13.49 -2.97 -39.78
C ALA A 62 -14.34 -3.93 -38.94
N ALA A 63 -13.74 -4.96 -38.35
CA ALA A 63 -14.45 -5.86 -37.45
C ALA A 63 -14.96 -5.14 -36.19
N LEU A 64 -14.17 -4.22 -35.62
CA LEU A 64 -14.54 -3.39 -34.47
C LEU A 64 -15.67 -2.40 -34.80
N ASP A 65 -15.66 -1.82 -36.00
CA ASP A 65 -16.75 -0.95 -36.48
C ASP A 65 -18.07 -1.71 -36.64
N ASP A 66 -17.99 -2.99 -37.05
CA ASP A 66 -19.13 -3.90 -37.19
C ASP A 66 -19.60 -4.50 -35.84
N GLU A 67 -18.85 -4.30 -34.75
CA GLU A 67 -19.26 -4.78 -33.44
C GLU A 67 -20.47 -3.95 -32.93
N PRO A 68 -21.57 -4.61 -32.52
CA PRO A 68 -22.68 -3.90 -31.90
C PRO A 68 -22.15 -3.27 -30.61
N ALA A 69 -22.35 -1.95 -30.46
CA ALA A 69 -21.92 -1.21 -29.28
C ALA A 69 -22.53 -1.80 -27.99
N HIS A 70 -21.83 -2.75 -27.38
CA HIS A 70 -22.08 -3.27 -26.04
C HIS A 70 -21.63 -2.21 -25.03
N GLY A 71 -22.22 -1.02 -25.11
CA GLY A 71 -21.60 0.16 -24.50
C GLY A 71 -22.34 1.47 -24.68
N SER A 72 -23.61 1.49 -25.11
CA SER A 72 -24.47 2.56 -24.57
C SER A 72 -24.94 2.09 -23.20
N MET A 73 -24.17 2.43 -22.16
CA MET A 73 -24.81 2.79 -20.91
C MET A 73 -25.73 3.98 -21.24
N SER A 74 -26.93 3.69 -21.73
CA SER A 74 -27.99 4.66 -22.06
C SER A 74 -28.46 5.47 -20.84
N ASN A 75 -27.79 5.31 -19.69
CA ASN A 75 -27.98 6.07 -18.46
C ASN A 75 -26.91 7.16 -18.24
N LEU A 76 -26.01 7.44 -19.19
CA LEU A 76 -25.08 8.57 -19.03
C LEU A 76 -25.76 9.94 -19.27
N HIS A 77 -26.93 9.96 -19.92
CA HIS A 77 -27.70 11.20 -20.12
C HIS A 77 -28.59 11.58 -18.91
N GLN A 78 -28.61 10.75 -17.86
CA GLN A 78 -29.15 11.12 -16.55
C GLN A 78 -28.03 11.45 -15.56
N LEU A 79 -26.99 12.13 -16.05
CA LEU A 79 -25.97 12.79 -15.24
C LEU A 79 -26.01 14.31 -15.45
N ASN A 80 -27.21 14.88 -15.56
CA ASN A 80 -27.42 16.28 -15.22
C ASN A 80 -27.57 16.43 -13.69
N VAL A 81 -26.67 15.79 -12.94
CA VAL A 81 -26.63 15.87 -11.48
C VAL A 81 -25.80 17.11 -11.15
N GLU A 82 -26.50 18.23 -10.98
CA GLU A 82 -26.22 19.17 -9.88
C GLU A 82 -25.63 18.38 -8.71
N PRO A 83 -24.50 18.77 -8.09
CA PRO A 83 -23.71 17.91 -7.21
C PRO A 83 -24.55 17.48 -6.00
N THR A 84 -25.38 16.47 -6.19
CA THR A 84 -26.03 15.71 -5.14
C THR A 84 -24.92 14.80 -4.69
N VAL A 85 -24.23 15.27 -3.67
CA VAL A 85 -23.43 14.46 -2.76
C VAL A 85 -24.27 13.21 -2.46
N ALA A 86 -24.02 12.12 -3.19
CA ALA A 86 -24.42 10.81 -2.72
C ALA A 86 -23.80 10.72 -1.32
N PRO A 87 -24.58 10.41 -0.27
CA PRO A 87 -24.01 10.28 1.06
C PRO A 87 -22.89 9.26 0.91
N ILE A 88 -21.66 9.71 1.07
CA ILE A 88 -20.52 8.82 1.23
C ILE A 88 -20.94 7.97 2.42
N GLU A 89 -21.29 6.71 2.19
CA GLU A 89 -21.53 5.80 3.31
C GLU A 89 -20.22 5.75 4.08
N GLU A 90 -20.20 6.46 5.21
CA GLU A 90 -19.03 6.53 6.08
C GLU A 90 -18.59 5.11 6.35
N GLN A 91 -17.35 4.80 5.99
CA GLN A 91 -16.74 3.52 6.28
C GLN A 91 -16.97 3.25 7.78
N PRO A 92 -17.65 2.14 8.16
CA PRO A 92 -18.10 1.97 9.53
C PRO A 92 -16.88 1.97 10.43
N LYS A 93 -16.82 2.97 11.33
CA LYS A 93 -15.75 3.10 12.33
C LYS A 93 -15.54 1.71 12.97
N PRO A 94 -14.30 1.28 13.25
CA PRO A 94 -13.99 -0.10 13.65
C PRO A 94 -14.77 -0.60 14.88
N GLN A 95 -15.36 0.29 15.66
CA GLN A 95 -16.27 -0.06 16.76
C GLN A 95 -17.66 -0.56 16.32
N GLN A 96 -18.19 -0.09 15.19
CA GLN A 96 -19.48 -0.54 14.66
C GLN A 96 -19.36 -1.93 14.02
N ALA A 97 -18.25 -2.21 13.33
CA ALA A 97 -17.96 -3.53 12.76
C ALA A 97 -17.80 -4.62 13.84
N LYS A 98 -17.18 -4.29 14.99
CA LYS A 98 -17.09 -5.21 16.14
C LYS A 98 -18.46 -5.60 16.72
N ARG A 99 -19.45 -4.73 16.57
CA ARG A 99 -20.82 -4.92 17.09
C ARG A 99 -21.64 -5.93 16.30
N GLN A 100 -21.21 -6.25 15.07
CA GLN A 100 -21.87 -7.20 14.18
C GLN A 100 -21.30 -8.63 14.29
N LEU A 101 -20.20 -8.83 15.02
CA LEU A 101 -19.62 -10.16 15.21
C LEU A 101 -20.19 -10.83 16.47
N PRO A 102 -20.63 -12.09 16.39
CA PRO A 102 -21.19 -12.79 17.54
C PRO A 102 -20.10 -13.06 18.58
N ALA A 103 -20.43 -12.91 19.87
CA ALA A 103 -19.45 -12.90 20.98
C ALA A 103 -18.61 -14.19 21.08
N TRP A 104 -19.12 -15.34 20.62
CA TRP A 104 -18.38 -16.61 20.60
C TRP A 104 -17.16 -16.57 19.66
N LEU A 105 -17.17 -15.73 18.62
CA LEU A 105 -16.07 -15.59 17.67
C LEU A 105 -14.87 -14.84 18.28
N GLN A 106 -15.12 -13.91 19.22
CA GLN A 106 -14.06 -13.16 19.91
C GLN A 106 -13.20 -14.08 20.79
N GLN A 107 -13.80 -15.10 21.40
CA GLN A 107 -13.10 -16.10 22.20
C GLN A 107 -12.20 -16.99 21.33
N PHE A 108 -12.67 -17.37 20.14
CA PHE A 108 -11.85 -18.07 19.15
C PHE A 108 -10.66 -17.23 18.68
N GLY A 109 -10.83 -15.92 18.49
CA GLY A 109 -9.75 -15.02 18.10
C GLY A 109 -8.59 -15.00 19.10
N GLN A 110 -8.88 -14.93 20.40
CA GLN A 110 -7.84 -14.94 21.44
C GLN A 110 -7.09 -16.28 21.51
N VAL A 111 -7.82 -17.39 21.43
CA VAL A 111 -7.22 -18.74 21.41
C VAL A 111 -6.38 -18.95 20.14
N ALA A 112 -6.86 -18.49 18.98
CA ALA A 112 -6.15 -18.60 17.71
C ALA A 112 -4.83 -17.85 17.72
N VAL A 113 -4.80 -16.60 18.21
CA VAL A 113 -3.56 -15.82 18.30
C VAL A 113 -2.56 -16.51 19.24
N ALA A 114 -2.99 -16.94 20.43
CA ALA A 114 -2.13 -17.64 21.37
C ALA A 114 -1.59 -18.97 20.80
N ALA A 115 -2.44 -19.74 20.11
CA ALA A 115 -2.06 -20.99 19.46
C ALA A 115 -1.06 -20.76 18.32
N CYS A 116 -1.28 -19.75 17.47
CA CYS A 116 -0.36 -19.40 16.37
C CYS A 116 1.01 -18.96 16.88
N VAL A 117 1.06 -18.11 17.91
CA VAL A 117 2.32 -17.68 18.52
C VAL A 117 3.03 -18.88 19.17
N SER A 118 2.30 -19.74 19.87
CA SER A 118 2.86 -20.97 20.46
C SER A 118 3.41 -21.93 19.41
N LEU A 119 2.68 -22.14 18.31
CA LEU A 119 3.11 -22.96 17.18
C LEU A 119 4.35 -22.38 16.50
N ALA A 120 4.39 -21.07 16.28
CA ALA A 120 5.57 -20.39 15.71
C ALA A 120 6.81 -20.53 16.62
N VAL A 121 6.64 -20.47 17.94
CA VAL A 121 7.73 -20.71 18.90
C VAL A 121 8.20 -22.16 18.88
N VAL A 122 7.27 -23.13 18.89
CA VAL A 122 7.60 -24.56 18.88
C VAL A 122 8.29 -25.00 17.58
N LEU A 123 7.81 -24.54 16.43
CA LEU A 123 8.44 -24.83 15.14
C LEU A 123 9.72 -24.01 14.93
N GLY A 124 9.74 -22.75 15.37
CA GLY A 124 10.90 -21.86 15.26
C GLY A 124 12.09 -22.32 16.09
N VAL A 125 11.88 -22.89 17.29
CA VAL A 125 12.97 -23.36 18.16
C VAL A 125 13.68 -24.59 17.59
N GLN A 126 13.00 -25.40 16.76
CA GLN A 126 13.65 -26.51 16.06
C GLN A 126 14.50 -26.02 14.87
N GLN A 127 14.08 -24.96 14.19
CA GLN A 127 14.80 -24.45 13.03
C GLN A 127 16.06 -23.64 13.39
N TYR A 128 16.14 -23.07 14.60
CA TYR A 128 17.37 -22.46 15.12
C TYR A 128 18.32 -23.48 15.79
N GLY A 129 17.90 -24.75 15.94
CA GLY A 129 18.63 -25.79 16.67
C GLY A 129 18.88 -27.10 15.90
N GLY A 130 18.74 -27.13 14.57
CA GLY A 130 19.19 -28.29 13.77
C GLY A 130 20.72 -28.24 13.64
N SER A 131 21.53 -29.29 13.83
CA SER A 131 21.25 -30.73 13.81
C SER A 131 22.50 -31.50 14.28
N ASP A 132 22.42 -32.25 15.39
CA ASP A 132 23.31 -33.40 15.63
C ASP A 132 22.68 -34.37 16.66
N PRO A 133 22.21 -35.56 16.26
CA PRO A 133 21.74 -36.57 17.20
C PRO A 133 22.89 -37.40 17.82
N ALA A 134 24.15 -36.98 17.71
CA ALA A 134 25.31 -37.78 18.14
C ALA A 134 26.41 -37.04 18.93
N ALA A 135 26.16 -35.88 19.54
CA ALA A 135 27.15 -35.18 20.36
C ALA A 135 26.81 -35.25 21.87
N PRO A 136 27.71 -35.75 22.74
CA PRO A 136 27.47 -35.76 24.18
C PRO A 136 27.57 -34.34 24.76
N GLU A 137 26.57 -33.98 25.56
CA GLU A 137 26.54 -32.95 26.62
C GLU A 137 27.88 -32.27 26.94
N GLN A 138 28.15 -31.11 26.31
CA GLN A 138 29.14 -30.16 26.79
C GLN A 138 28.53 -28.76 26.82
N LEU A 139 28.15 -28.35 28.03
CA LEU A 139 27.69 -27.00 28.36
C LEU A 139 28.80 -25.99 28.01
N PRO A 140 28.55 -25.00 27.14
CA PRO A 140 29.55 -23.98 26.85
C PRO A 140 29.69 -23.03 28.05
N VAL A 141 30.84 -23.09 28.73
CA VAL A 141 31.24 -22.09 29.72
C VAL A 141 31.59 -20.80 28.98
N LEU A 142 30.76 -19.76 29.16
CA LEU A 142 31.06 -18.40 28.73
C LEU A 142 32.24 -17.86 29.55
N GLN A 143 33.39 -17.65 28.90
CA GLN A 143 34.54 -16.96 29.49
C GLN A 143 34.26 -15.44 29.54
N THR A 144 34.04 -14.92 30.75
CA THR A 144 33.92 -13.48 31.00
C THR A 144 35.27 -12.90 31.42
N ILE A 145 36.00 -12.30 30.48
CA ILE A 145 37.01 -11.29 30.83
C ILE A 145 36.61 -10.00 30.13
N PRO A 146 36.02 -9.01 30.83
CA PRO A 146 35.78 -7.71 30.26
C PRO A 146 37.10 -6.94 30.19
N PHE A 147 37.62 -6.72 28.99
CA PHE A 147 38.69 -5.75 28.80
C PHE A 147 38.10 -4.35 28.94
N ALA A 148 38.45 -3.70 30.04
CA ALA A 148 38.20 -2.32 30.45
C ALA A 148 37.62 -1.39 29.35
N GLY A 149 36.36 -0.98 29.55
CA GLY A 149 35.73 0.10 28.81
C GLY A 149 34.36 0.39 29.42
N SER A 150 34.19 1.59 29.97
CA SER A 150 32.94 2.06 30.56
C SER A 150 31.84 2.09 29.48
N ALA A 151 30.96 1.09 29.47
CA ALA A 151 29.75 1.14 28.66
C ALA A 151 28.64 1.77 29.51
N GLU A 152 28.31 3.02 29.19
CA GLU A 152 27.11 3.67 29.70
C GLU A 152 25.88 2.84 29.32
N PRO A 153 24.99 2.52 30.26
CA PRO A 153 23.81 1.72 29.97
C PRO A 153 22.83 2.53 29.13
N VAL A 154 22.72 2.18 27.85
CA VAL A 154 21.59 2.56 27.00
C VAL A 154 20.38 1.79 27.53
N SER A 155 19.34 2.54 27.93
CA SER A 155 18.14 2.08 28.63
C SER A 155 17.26 1.17 27.77
N LEU A 156 17.68 -0.09 27.61
CA LEU A 156 16.79 -1.21 27.35
C LEU A 156 16.38 -1.77 28.72
N THR A 157 15.16 -1.49 29.13
CA THR A 157 14.52 -2.02 30.34
C THR A 157 14.36 -3.54 30.23
N ARG A 158 15.43 -4.27 30.55
CA ARG A 158 15.38 -5.67 30.95
C ARG A 158 15.00 -5.73 32.43
N ASP A 159 13.78 -5.31 32.76
CA ASP A 159 13.21 -5.47 34.11
C ASP A 159 12.27 -6.70 34.09
N SER A 160 12.89 -7.88 34.11
CA SER A 160 12.17 -9.15 34.27
C SER A 160 13.07 -10.24 34.88
N VAL A 161 13.92 -9.84 35.82
CA VAL A 161 14.50 -10.80 36.78
C VAL A 161 14.23 -10.26 38.19
N GLU A 162 13.17 -10.80 38.77
CA GLU A 162 12.86 -10.88 40.21
C GLU A 162 13.41 -9.74 41.09
N ARG A 163 12.62 -8.67 41.24
CA ARG A 163 12.66 -7.87 42.47
C ARG A 163 11.44 -8.25 43.31
N PRO A 164 11.59 -8.55 44.63
CA PRO A 164 10.42 -8.69 45.49
C PRO A 164 9.65 -7.37 45.43
N ALA A 165 8.33 -7.46 45.22
CA ALA A 165 7.44 -6.31 45.17
C ALA A 165 7.39 -5.63 46.54
N SER A 166 8.39 -4.79 46.82
CA SER A 166 8.35 -3.85 47.94
C SER A 166 7.16 -2.93 47.73
N GLU A 167 6.34 -2.72 48.75
CA GLU A 167 5.20 -1.81 48.71
C GLU A 167 5.61 -0.40 48.23
N ALA A 168 6.84 0.01 48.52
CA ALA A 168 7.43 1.25 48.03
C ALA A 168 7.52 1.30 46.49
N ASN A 169 7.91 0.20 45.83
CA ASN A 169 7.97 0.12 44.37
C ASN A 169 6.58 0.18 43.73
N MET A 170 5.57 -0.45 44.35
CA MET A 170 4.18 -0.36 43.87
C MET A 170 3.61 1.05 44.03
N GLN A 171 3.95 1.75 45.12
CA GLN A 171 3.56 3.15 45.29
C GLN A 171 4.24 4.07 44.28
N GLU A 172 5.51 3.83 43.95
CA GLU A 172 6.22 4.60 42.94
C GLU A 172 5.66 4.34 41.54
N GLN A 173 5.33 3.09 41.21
CA GLN A 173 4.62 2.75 39.98
C GLN A 173 3.26 3.46 39.89
N ARG A 174 2.48 3.47 40.98
CA ARG A 174 1.19 4.19 41.03
C ARG A 174 1.37 5.69 40.81
N LYS A 175 2.39 6.32 41.41
CA LYS A 175 2.70 7.73 41.19
C LYS A 175 3.08 8.02 39.74
N ARG A 176 3.89 7.16 39.11
CA ARG A 176 4.27 7.29 37.70
C ARG A 176 3.08 7.14 36.76
N VAL A 177 2.20 6.17 37.02
CA VAL A 177 0.96 5.99 36.25
C VAL A 177 0.03 7.19 36.40
N HIS A 178 -0.10 7.74 37.60
CA HIS A 178 -0.92 8.93 37.83
C HIS A 178 -0.40 10.14 37.05
N ALA A 179 0.91 10.40 37.09
CA ALA A 179 1.52 11.51 36.36
C ALA A 179 1.34 11.37 34.83
N LEU A 180 1.48 10.15 34.30
CA LEU A 180 1.23 9.88 32.88
C LEU A 180 -0.23 10.11 32.49
N LEU A 181 -1.16 9.75 33.37
CA LEU A 181 -2.59 9.93 33.10
C LEU A 181 -2.97 11.42 33.11
N GLU A 182 -2.42 12.20 34.04
CA GLU A 182 -2.59 13.66 34.07
C GLU A 182 -2.03 14.34 32.80
N ASP A 183 -0.84 13.93 32.36
CA ASP A 183 -0.22 14.46 31.14
C ASP A 183 -1.03 14.12 29.88
N TYR A 184 -1.57 12.90 29.82
CA TYR A 184 -2.43 12.46 28.73
C TYR A 184 -3.73 13.28 28.63
N GLU A 185 -4.36 13.60 29.77
CA GLU A 185 -5.54 14.48 29.78
C GLU A 185 -5.20 15.91 29.33
N LEU A 186 -4.01 16.42 29.69
CA LEU A 186 -3.55 17.72 29.21
C LEU A 186 -3.34 17.71 27.69
N GLN A 187 -2.70 16.66 27.15
CA GLN A 187 -2.53 16.50 25.71
C GLN A 187 -3.86 16.48 24.97
N LEU A 188 -4.87 15.78 25.51
CA LEU A 188 -6.20 15.76 24.93
C LEU A 188 -6.83 17.16 24.91
N ARG A 189 -6.69 17.95 25.98
CA ARG A 189 -7.19 19.33 26.03
C ARG A 189 -6.47 20.26 25.05
N LEU A 190 -5.15 20.20 24.99
CA LEU A 190 -4.36 21.00 24.06
C LEU A 190 -4.68 20.65 22.61
N ASN A 191 -4.82 19.37 22.30
CA ASN A 191 -5.16 18.91 20.96
C ASN A 191 -6.62 19.21 20.59
N SER A 192 -7.55 19.20 21.56
CA SER A 192 -8.93 19.62 21.33
C SER A 192 -9.06 21.13 21.12
N ASP A 193 -8.30 21.95 21.84
CA ASP A 193 -8.30 23.42 21.69
C ASP A 193 -7.58 23.89 20.41
N ALA A 194 -6.73 23.07 19.80
CA ALA A 194 -6.10 23.35 18.51
C ALA A 194 -7.05 23.13 17.30
N SER A 195 -8.27 22.61 17.52
CA SER A 195 -9.20 22.23 16.44
C SER A 195 -10.39 23.19 16.12
N PRO A 196 -10.56 24.42 16.66
CA PRO A 196 -11.65 25.31 16.23
C PRO A 196 -11.23 26.61 15.50
N MET A 197 -10.02 26.72 14.93
CA MET A 197 -9.53 27.99 14.34
C MET A 197 -9.20 27.94 12.84
N GLU A 198 -9.65 26.93 12.09
CA GLU A 198 -9.40 26.84 10.63
C GLU A 198 -10.66 26.92 9.75
N ASP A 199 -11.87 27.00 10.34
CA ASP A 199 -13.16 27.00 9.60
C ASP A 199 -13.84 28.38 9.51
N ALA A 200 -13.14 29.50 9.71
CA ALA A 200 -13.76 30.84 9.73
C ALA A 200 -13.13 31.88 8.79
N HIS A 201 -12.56 31.49 7.65
CA HIS A 201 -12.00 32.46 6.69
C HIS A 201 -12.18 32.11 5.21
N LEU A 202 -13.35 31.64 4.76
CA LEU A 202 -13.63 31.51 3.32
C LEU A 202 -15.12 31.71 2.98
N GLU A 203 -15.78 32.77 3.47
CA GLU A 203 -17.06 33.18 2.87
C GLU A 203 -17.40 34.65 3.17
N SER A 204 -16.98 35.57 2.30
CA SER A 204 -17.71 36.80 1.99
C SER A 204 -16.97 37.60 0.92
N ASP A 205 -17.26 37.32 -0.36
CA ASP A 205 -17.21 38.30 -1.45
C ASP A 205 -17.78 37.62 -2.70
N ILE A 206 -19.10 37.72 -2.89
CA ILE A 206 -19.85 37.84 -4.16
C ILE A 206 -21.30 38.15 -3.73
N GLU A 207 -21.68 39.43 -3.69
CA GLU A 207 -22.94 39.95 -4.27
C GLU A 207 -22.81 41.45 -4.53
#